data_AF-A0A7S4RPH5-F1
#
_entry.id   AF-A0A7S4RPH5-F1
#
_cell.length_a   1.000
_cell.length_b   1.000
_cell.length_c   1.000
_cell.angle_alpha   90.00
_cell.angle_beta   90.00
_cell.angle_gamma   90.00
#
_symmetry.space_group_name_H-M   'P 1'
#
loop_
_entity.id
_entity.type
_entity.pdbx_description
1 polymer ?
#
loop_
_entity_poly.entity_id
_entity_poly.type
_entity_poly.pdbx_seq_one_letter_code
_entity_poly.pdbx_strand_id
1 'polypeptide(L)'
;VPCLSLQCGDGVTPTVIQQIVNNVNVVSNVAGLSGSGYTGNVEFWPYNYSPGNSLTIPGASSSTFDYGDTVDLNNGSFGSMQVHVNGGGGHRGTVFAFNRFNDGAVADLGIGNNPNGQPDWSIASNANAFTVRNLKVFVLPTPPPQVDPYIADKNIQDADGFQLVYALDIPTNPNYRAAKPDYSVDNSQSVSSFSRIAYYLELDNYWIWVSMDKFTNDARQIGVPCLSLQCGNGFSPTLIQQVVANVNVASSIDMLNFSGRAGNVEFWPYNYSPGNAIGIPGASGGTFDYGDTCDSPNGSFGSMQVHVHGGTGYTGTVFAFNRFNDGAVADLGISNNPNGQPDWSLSSTATIWNNRKLRVYVAP
;
A
#
# COMPACT_ATOMS: atom_id res chain seq x y z
N VAL A 1 -8.86 10.72 -17.77
CA VAL A 1 -8.14 11.80 -18.48
C VAL A 1 -7.52 12.70 -17.41
N PRO A 2 -6.26 13.14 -17.53
CA PRO A 2 -5.67 14.12 -16.61
C PRO A 2 -6.55 15.38 -16.55
N CYS A 3 -6.67 16.00 -15.38
CA CYS A 3 -7.43 17.25 -15.27
C CYS A 3 -6.82 18.16 -14.18
N LEU A 4 -7.13 19.45 -14.22
CA LEU A 4 -6.64 20.44 -13.24
C LEU A 4 -7.33 20.35 -11.87
N SER A 5 -8.52 19.73 -11.81
CA SER A 5 -9.23 19.53 -10.54
C SER A 5 -8.54 18.46 -9.71
N LEU A 6 -8.38 18.72 -8.41
CA LEU A 6 -7.88 17.73 -7.43
C LEU A 6 -8.86 16.57 -7.22
N GLN A 7 -10.07 16.63 -7.78
CA GLN A 7 -10.95 15.47 -7.84
C GLN A 7 -10.50 14.42 -8.87
N CYS A 8 -9.57 14.78 -9.76
CA CYS A 8 -8.89 13.85 -10.65
C CYS A 8 -7.55 13.42 -10.03
N GLY A 9 -7.06 12.24 -10.41
CA GLY A 9 -5.74 11.78 -10.01
C GLY A 9 -5.70 11.28 -8.56
N ASP A 10 -4.68 11.69 -7.81
CA ASP A 10 -4.37 11.21 -6.46
C ASP A 10 -5.08 11.99 -5.33
N GLY A 11 -5.89 12.99 -5.66
CA GLY A 11 -6.55 13.84 -4.66
C GLY A 11 -5.70 15.01 -4.15
N VAL A 12 -4.43 15.11 -4.56
CA VAL A 12 -3.44 16.02 -3.97
C VAL A 12 -2.77 16.90 -5.02
N THR A 13 -2.44 16.35 -6.18
CA THR A 13 -1.76 17.05 -7.27
C THR A 13 -2.36 16.74 -8.64
N PRO A 14 -2.41 17.72 -9.57
CA PRO A 14 -2.78 17.44 -10.95
C PRO A 14 -1.82 16.42 -11.59
N THR A 15 -2.37 15.41 -12.28
CA THR A 15 -1.59 14.33 -12.88
C THR A 15 -0.67 14.84 -13.99
N VAL A 16 0.65 14.75 -13.80
CA VAL A 16 1.66 15.00 -14.84
C VAL A 16 2.53 13.76 -14.97
N ILE A 17 2.42 13.08 -16.10
CA ILE A 17 3.18 11.87 -16.40
C ILE A 17 3.86 12.07 -17.74
N GLN A 18 5.19 12.08 -17.71
CA GLN A 18 6.01 11.85 -18.88
C GLN A 18 6.98 10.71 -18.56
N GLN A 19 6.79 9.55 -19.19
CA GLN A 19 7.48 8.35 -18.74
C GLN A 19 7.76 7.39 -19.90
N ILE A 20 9.03 6.96 -19.99
CA ILE A 20 9.41 5.81 -20.82
C ILE A 20 8.76 4.55 -20.27
N VAL A 21 8.06 3.85 -21.14
CA VAL A 21 7.41 2.56 -20.87
C VAL A 21 8.05 1.48 -21.74
N ASN A 22 8.11 0.26 -21.23
CA ASN A 22 8.66 -0.90 -21.94
C ASN A 22 7.60 -2.00 -22.05
N ASN A 23 7.82 -2.97 -22.93
CA ASN A 23 6.88 -4.06 -23.20
C ASN A 23 5.48 -3.57 -23.63
N VAL A 24 5.43 -2.48 -24.39
CA VAL A 24 4.17 -1.98 -24.94
C VAL A 24 3.69 -2.93 -26.03
N ASN A 25 2.46 -3.41 -25.88
CA ASN A 25 1.77 -4.24 -26.86
C ASN A 25 0.64 -3.43 -27.49
N VAL A 26 0.65 -3.34 -28.80
CA VAL A 26 -0.31 -2.57 -29.59
C VAL A 26 -1.02 -3.51 -30.55
N VAL A 27 -2.35 -3.50 -30.48
CA VAL A 27 -3.21 -4.17 -31.46
C VAL A 27 -4.11 -3.11 -32.08
N SER A 28 -4.05 -2.98 -33.40
CA SER A 28 -4.77 -1.98 -34.15
C SER A 28 -5.09 -2.44 -35.57
N ASN A 29 -6.21 -1.95 -36.11
CA ASN A 29 -6.56 -2.08 -37.52
C ASN A 29 -5.89 -1.01 -38.42
N VAL A 30 -5.15 -0.05 -37.84
CA VAL A 30 -4.31 0.87 -38.60
C VAL A 30 -3.07 0.12 -39.07
N ALA A 31 -2.85 0.11 -40.39
CA ALA A 31 -1.75 -0.62 -41.01
C ALA A 31 -0.39 -0.18 -40.43
N GLY A 32 0.44 -1.16 -40.07
CA GLY A 32 1.79 -0.92 -39.52
C GLY A 32 1.85 -0.62 -38.02
N LEU A 33 0.72 -0.37 -37.35
CA LEU A 33 0.71 0.04 -35.94
C LEU A 33 0.79 -1.14 -34.95
N SER A 34 0.33 -2.33 -35.34
CA SER A 34 0.30 -3.50 -34.46
C SER A 34 1.71 -4.08 -34.21
N GLY A 35 1.97 -4.49 -32.96
CA GLY A 35 3.16 -5.24 -32.56
C GLY A 35 3.29 -5.37 -31.05
N SER A 36 4.36 -6.01 -30.60
CA SER A 36 4.58 -6.36 -29.19
C SER A 36 6.00 -6.10 -28.76
N GLY A 37 6.21 -5.82 -27.47
CA GLY A 37 7.56 -5.62 -26.93
C GLY A 37 8.17 -4.26 -27.30
N TYR A 38 7.37 -3.28 -27.69
CA TYR A 38 7.87 -1.94 -27.98
C TYR A 38 8.39 -1.24 -26.72
N THR A 39 9.34 -0.35 -26.91
CA THR A 39 9.59 0.76 -25.97
C THR A 39 8.74 1.93 -26.43
N GLY A 40 8.21 2.70 -25.47
CA GLY A 40 7.36 3.84 -25.72
C GLY A 40 7.57 4.96 -24.73
N ASN A 41 6.79 6.02 -24.92
CA ASN A 41 6.70 7.15 -24.00
C ASN A 41 5.21 7.49 -23.83
N VAL A 42 4.80 7.80 -22.59
CA VAL A 42 3.45 8.32 -22.30
C VAL A 42 3.54 9.78 -21.90
N GLU A 43 2.57 10.56 -22.34
CA GLU A 43 2.54 12.02 -22.21
C GLU A 43 1.16 12.48 -21.78
N PHE A 44 0.94 12.47 -20.46
CA PHE A 44 -0.35 12.74 -19.85
C PHE A 44 -0.24 13.95 -18.92
N TRP A 45 -0.94 15.04 -19.25
CA TRP A 45 -0.97 16.23 -18.40
C TRP A 45 -2.20 17.09 -18.69
N PRO A 46 -2.74 17.81 -17.70
CA PRO A 46 -3.79 18.79 -17.91
C PRO A 46 -3.24 20.16 -18.33
N TYR A 47 -1.98 20.24 -18.73
CA TYR A 47 -1.27 21.48 -19.00
C TYR A 47 -1.10 21.74 -20.51
N ASN A 48 -0.67 22.94 -20.85
CA ASN A 48 -0.15 23.26 -22.16
C ASN A 48 1.22 22.60 -22.32
N TYR A 49 1.70 22.49 -23.55
CA TYR A 49 2.99 21.88 -23.85
C TYR A 49 3.55 22.45 -25.15
N SER A 50 4.82 22.15 -25.41
CA SER A 50 5.59 22.63 -26.55
C SER A 50 6.43 21.50 -27.14
N PRO A 51 6.89 21.61 -28.40
CA PRO A 51 7.66 20.55 -29.08
C PRO A 51 9.06 20.26 -28.51
N GLY A 52 9.44 20.87 -27.38
CA GLY A 52 10.78 20.68 -26.84
C GLY A 52 10.98 19.26 -26.33
N ASN A 53 12.16 18.67 -26.55
CA ASN A 53 12.54 17.35 -26.04
C ASN A 53 13.32 17.43 -24.72
N SER A 54 12.69 17.99 -23.67
CA SER A 54 13.38 18.29 -22.40
C SER A 54 13.86 17.05 -21.63
N LEU A 55 13.20 15.91 -21.79
CA LEU A 55 13.61 14.64 -21.19
C LEU A 55 14.57 13.83 -22.06
N THR A 56 15.01 14.37 -23.21
CA THR A 56 15.92 13.71 -24.15
C THR A 56 15.43 12.33 -24.60
N ILE A 57 14.12 12.21 -24.85
CA ILE A 57 13.49 10.99 -25.33
C ILE A 57 14.14 10.58 -26.67
N PRO A 58 14.70 9.36 -26.78
CA PRO A 58 15.41 8.94 -27.98
C PRO A 58 14.53 9.00 -29.23
N GLY A 59 15.00 9.73 -30.25
CA GLY A 59 14.32 9.87 -31.55
C GLY A 59 13.28 11.00 -31.61
N ALA A 60 12.90 11.59 -30.48
CA ALA A 60 11.93 12.68 -30.45
C ALA A 60 12.54 14.00 -30.96
N SER A 61 11.72 14.77 -31.66
CA SER A 61 12.02 16.09 -32.20
C SER A 61 12.04 17.14 -31.09
N SER A 62 12.80 18.21 -31.30
CA SER A 62 12.77 19.40 -30.44
C SER A 62 12.01 20.57 -31.08
N SER A 63 11.37 20.35 -32.24
CA SER A 63 10.74 21.39 -33.05
C SER A 63 9.42 20.96 -33.70
N THR A 64 8.97 19.73 -33.42
CA THR A 64 7.73 19.13 -33.95
C THR A 64 7.06 18.40 -32.80
N PHE A 65 5.75 18.57 -32.64
CA PHE A 65 5.02 17.88 -31.58
C PHE A 65 5.03 16.38 -31.87
N ASP A 66 5.64 15.59 -30.98
CA ASP A 66 5.77 14.15 -31.16
C ASP A 66 5.65 13.36 -29.86
N TYR A 67 6.66 12.58 -29.49
CA TYR A 67 6.67 11.65 -28.37
C TYR A 67 7.71 12.00 -27.32
N GLY A 68 8.19 13.24 -27.34
CA GLY A 68 9.07 13.79 -26.31
C GLY A 68 8.75 15.23 -25.94
N ASP A 69 7.52 15.69 -26.10
CA ASP A 69 7.11 17.08 -25.89
C ASP A 69 7.35 17.57 -24.45
N THR A 70 7.47 18.88 -24.27
CA THR A 70 7.71 19.50 -22.96
C THR A 70 6.46 20.17 -22.42
N VAL A 71 6.01 19.70 -21.26
CA VAL A 71 4.90 20.29 -20.52
C VAL A 71 5.24 21.68 -19.96
N ASP A 72 4.28 22.61 -20.03
CA ASP A 72 4.30 23.91 -19.36
C ASP A 72 3.35 23.90 -18.16
N LEU A 73 3.91 23.65 -16.97
CA LEU A 73 3.17 23.51 -15.72
C LEU A 73 2.44 24.79 -15.25
N ASN A 74 2.68 25.93 -15.91
CA ASN A 74 2.07 27.21 -15.51
C ASN A 74 0.76 27.51 -16.26
N ASN A 75 0.45 26.77 -17.33
CA ASN A 75 -0.71 27.06 -18.18
C ASN A 75 -1.49 25.78 -18.46
N GLY A 76 -2.81 25.79 -18.28
CA GLY A 76 -3.65 24.59 -18.38
C GLY A 76 -4.85 24.71 -19.30
N SER A 77 -4.76 25.49 -20.37
CA SER A 77 -5.87 25.69 -21.30
C SER A 77 -6.01 24.58 -22.36
N PHE A 78 -5.02 23.69 -22.52
CA PHE A 78 -4.99 22.71 -23.61
C PHE A 78 -5.21 21.26 -23.12
N GLY A 79 -4.22 20.67 -22.43
CA GLY A 79 -4.27 19.28 -21.96
C GLY A 79 -3.88 18.25 -23.03
N SER A 80 -3.17 17.19 -22.62
CA SER A 80 -2.76 16.05 -23.45
C SER A 80 -2.94 14.71 -22.74
N MET A 81 -3.30 13.69 -23.52
CA MET A 81 -3.24 12.28 -23.15
C MET A 81 -2.80 11.47 -24.37
N GLN A 82 -1.49 11.27 -24.50
CA GLN A 82 -0.88 10.57 -25.64
C GLN A 82 -0.07 9.34 -25.20
N VAL A 83 -0.17 8.28 -25.99
CA VAL A 83 0.67 7.09 -25.87
C VAL A 83 1.43 6.91 -27.15
N HIS A 84 2.74 6.70 -27.03
CA HIS A 84 3.66 6.56 -28.15
C HIS A 84 4.51 5.30 -28.03
N VAL A 85 5.02 4.83 -29.16
CA VAL A 85 6.11 3.84 -29.23
C VAL A 85 7.29 4.47 -29.96
N ASN A 86 8.50 4.35 -29.43
CA ASN A 86 9.70 5.00 -29.96
C ASN A 86 10.85 4.02 -30.25
N GLY A 87 10.65 2.73 -30.00
CA GLY A 87 11.63 1.67 -30.30
C GLY A 87 11.04 0.27 -30.21
N GLY A 88 11.85 -0.74 -30.54
CA GLY A 88 11.48 -2.16 -30.37
C GLY A 88 10.67 -2.81 -31.50
N GLY A 89 10.34 -2.09 -32.58
CA GLY A 89 9.77 -2.71 -33.79
C GLY A 89 9.49 -1.74 -34.94
N GLY A 90 8.51 -2.05 -35.79
CA GLY A 90 8.31 -1.40 -37.09
C GLY A 90 7.60 -0.03 -37.10
N HIS A 91 6.93 0.36 -36.01
CA HIS A 91 6.28 1.67 -35.87
C HIS A 91 7.04 2.56 -34.89
N ARG A 92 7.07 3.86 -35.18
CA ARG A 92 7.60 4.90 -34.28
C ARG A 92 6.71 6.13 -34.33
N GLY A 93 6.34 6.62 -33.15
CA GLY A 93 5.44 7.74 -32.95
C GLY A 93 4.17 7.30 -32.23
N THR A 94 3.09 8.00 -32.53
CA THR A 94 1.84 7.95 -31.78
C THR A 94 1.10 6.64 -31.98
N VAL A 95 0.61 6.09 -30.88
CA VAL A 95 -0.34 4.97 -30.84
C VAL A 95 -1.76 5.53 -30.82
N PHE A 96 -2.05 6.41 -29.86
CA PHE A 96 -3.24 7.25 -29.87
C PHE A 96 -2.96 8.60 -29.22
N ALA A 97 -3.76 9.59 -29.59
CA ALA A 97 -3.76 10.93 -29.03
C ALA A 97 -5.17 11.39 -28.67
N PHE A 98 -5.29 12.02 -27.51
CA PHE A 98 -6.46 12.81 -27.12
C PHE A 98 -6.01 14.09 -26.42
N ASN A 99 -6.08 15.21 -27.15
CA ASN A 99 -5.57 16.49 -26.69
C ASN A 99 -6.65 17.58 -26.76
N ARG A 100 -6.33 18.77 -26.23
CA ARG A 100 -7.19 19.95 -26.27
C ARG A 100 -8.55 19.69 -25.60
N PHE A 101 -8.52 19.10 -24.42
CA PHE A 101 -9.72 18.74 -23.66
C PHE A 101 -10.09 19.76 -22.57
N ASN A 102 -9.37 20.88 -22.46
CA ASN A 102 -9.59 21.88 -21.42
C ASN A 102 -10.33 23.17 -21.86
N ASP A 103 -10.24 23.60 -23.12
CA ASP A 103 -10.74 24.91 -23.58
C ASP A 103 -12.18 24.89 -24.12
N GLY A 104 -12.82 23.72 -24.19
CA GLY A 104 -14.17 23.55 -24.75
C GLY A 104 -14.22 23.66 -26.28
N ALA A 105 -13.08 23.77 -26.96
CA ALA A 105 -13.02 23.70 -28.42
C ALA A 105 -13.09 22.26 -28.92
N VAL A 106 -13.04 22.08 -30.24
CA VAL A 106 -12.96 20.74 -30.83
C VAL A 106 -11.61 20.12 -30.45
N ALA A 107 -11.67 19.01 -29.74
CA ALA A 107 -10.49 18.26 -29.31
C ALA A 107 -9.67 17.69 -30.48
N ASP A 108 -8.44 17.31 -30.18
CA ASP A 108 -7.56 16.63 -31.11
C ASP A 108 -7.62 15.12 -30.86
N LEU A 109 -7.90 14.32 -31.89
CA LEU A 109 -8.00 12.86 -31.79
C LEU A 109 -7.24 12.15 -32.91
N GLY A 110 -6.55 11.08 -32.57
CA GLY A 110 -5.82 10.28 -33.54
C GLY A 110 -5.46 8.87 -33.08
N ILE A 111 -5.29 7.97 -34.05
CA ILE A 111 -4.72 6.63 -33.88
C ILE A 111 -3.61 6.49 -34.93
N GLY A 112 -2.39 6.15 -34.51
CA GLY A 112 -1.21 6.25 -35.38
C GLY A 112 -0.71 7.69 -35.54
N ASN A 113 0.31 7.90 -36.38
CA ASN A 113 0.81 9.24 -36.69
C ASN A 113 -0.17 10.01 -37.59
N ASN A 114 -0.28 11.32 -37.38
CA ASN A 114 -1.06 12.20 -38.24
C ASN A 114 -0.41 12.34 -39.63
N PRO A 115 -1.12 12.02 -40.72
CA PRO A 115 -0.54 12.15 -42.07
C PRO A 115 -0.43 13.59 -42.57
N ASN A 116 -1.17 14.55 -41.99
CA ASN A 116 -1.35 15.90 -42.55
C ASN A 116 -1.12 17.02 -41.53
N GLY A 117 -0.20 16.85 -40.58
CA GLY A 117 0.07 17.85 -39.55
C GLY A 117 1.13 17.42 -38.55
N GLN A 118 0.96 17.82 -37.29
CA GLN A 118 1.84 17.38 -36.21
C GLN A 118 1.72 15.86 -36.00
N PRO A 119 2.82 15.11 -35.99
CA PRO A 119 2.84 13.65 -35.86
C PRO A 119 1.92 13.09 -34.77
N ASP A 120 1.83 13.77 -33.64
CA ASP A 120 1.07 13.37 -32.45
C ASP A 120 -0.37 13.88 -32.38
N TRP A 121 -0.87 14.41 -33.50
CA TRP A 121 -2.18 15.05 -33.64
C TRP A 121 -2.38 16.33 -32.84
N SER A 122 -1.36 16.86 -32.16
CA SER A 122 -1.43 18.17 -31.54
C SER A 122 -1.96 19.20 -32.53
N ILE A 123 -2.89 20.03 -32.07
CA ILE A 123 -3.56 21.11 -32.81
C ILE A 123 -4.36 20.67 -34.05
N ALA A 124 -4.75 19.39 -34.16
CA ALA A 124 -5.52 18.88 -35.29
C ALA A 124 -6.99 19.33 -35.34
N SER A 125 -7.60 19.63 -34.19
CA SER A 125 -8.97 20.12 -34.03
C SER A 125 -10.02 19.30 -34.81
N ASN A 126 -9.90 17.98 -34.80
CA ASN A 126 -10.59 17.05 -35.69
C ASN A 126 -11.60 16.10 -35.00
N ALA A 127 -11.82 16.22 -33.69
CA ALA A 127 -12.67 15.29 -32.96
C ALA A 127 -14.12 15.21 -33.49
N ASN A 128 -14.63 16.27 -34.09
CA ASN A 128 -15.96 16.33 -34.71
C ASN A 128 -16.08 15.47 -35.99
N ALA A 129 -14.98 15.05 -36.61
CA ALA A 129 -14.99 14.19 -37.79
C ALA A 129 -15.34 12.73 -37.49
N PHE A 130 -15.22 12.30 -36.23
CA PHE A 130 -15.53 10.94 -35.81
C PHE A 130 -16.99 10.84 -35.33
N THR A 131 -17.68 9.74 -35.64
CA THR A 131 -19.04 9.51 -35.10
C THR A 131 -19.01 8.73 -33.79
N VAL A 132 -17.96 7.94 -33.57
CA VAL A 132 -17.70 7.15 -32.35
C VAL A 132 -16.37 7.57 -31.75
N ARG A 133 -16.37 7.85 -30.44
CA ARG A 133 -15.19 8.24 -29.67
C ARG A 133 -15.30 7.57 -28.29
N ASN A 134 -14.71 6.39 -28.16
CA ASN A 134 -14.74 5.61 -26.93
C ASN A 134 -13.32 5.32 -26.48
N LEU A 135 -12.91 5.91 -25.35
CA LEU A 135 -11.69 5.53 -24.64
C LEU A 135 -12.09 4.69 -23.42
N LYS A 136 -11.54 3.49 -23.32
CA LYS A 136 -11.66 2.64 -22.14
C LYS A 136 -10.27 2.32 -21.64
N VAL A 137 -10.04 2.53 -20.36
CA VAL A 137 -8.78 2.21 -19.68
C VAL A 137 -9.03 0.98 -18.83
N PHE A 138 -8.20 -0.05 -19.04
CA PHE A 138 -8.23 -1.27 -18.27
C PHE A 138 -6.91 -1.39 -17.52
N VAL A 139 -6.98 -1.87 -16.29
CA VAL A 139 -5.81 -2.25 -15.50
C VAL A 139 -5.87 -3.75 -15.29
N LEU A 140 -4.75 -4.43 -15.48
CA LEU A 140 -4.60 -5.77 -14.93
C LEU A 140 -4.29 -5.56 -13.45
N PRO A 141 -5.22 -5.85 -12.52
CA PRO A 141 -4.85 -5.84 -11.11
C PRO A 141 -3.68 -6.81 -10.95
N THR A 142 -2.70 -6.43 -10.13
CA THR A 142 -1.69 -7.38 -9.67
C THR A 142 -2.43 -8.67 -9.31
N PRO A 143 -2.03 -9.86 -9.83
CA PRO A 143 -2.71 -11.10 -9.48
C PRO A 143 -2.87 -11.12 -7.96
N PRO A 144 -4.04 -11.54 -7.42
CA PRO A 144 -4.25 -11.61 -5.99
C PRO A 144 -3.01 -12.31 -5.42
N PRO A 145 -2.30 -11.67 -4.47
CA PRO A 145 -0.98 -12.14 -4.09
C PRO A 145 -1.11 -13.61 -3.73
N GLN A 146 -0.18 -14.40 -4.27
CA GLN A 146 -0.11 -15.82 -4.04
C GLN A 146 -0.31 -16.07 -2.53
N VAL A 147 -1.21 -17.00 -2.19
CA VAL A 147 -1.43 -17.42 -0.80
C VAL A 147 -0.05 -17.62 -0.18
N ASP A 148 0.24 -16.87 0.87
CA ASP A 148 1.55 -16.89 1.50
C ASP A 148 1.86 -18.35 1.90
N PRO A 149 2.95 -18.96 1.41
CA PRO A 149 3.28 -20.35 1.72
C PRO A 149 3.29 -20.66 3.21
N TYR A 150 3.59 -19.66 4.05
CA TYR A 150 3.62 -19.83 5.52
C TYR A 150 2.25 -20.14 6.14
N ILE A 151 1.15 -19.63 5.57
CA ILE A 151 -0.20 -19.89 6.07
C ILE A 151 -0.91 -21.01 5.31
N ALA A 152 -0.48 -21.32 4.08
CA ALA A 152 -1.03 -22.40 3.27
C ALA A 152 -0.96 -23.76 4.00
N ASP A 153 0.21 -24.08 4.58
CA ASP A 153 0.42 -25.37 5.27
C ASP A 153 -0.35 -25.49 6.61
N LYS A 154 -0.89 -24.38 7.13
CA LYS A 154 -1.64 -24.36 8.40
C LYS A 154 -3.14 -24.58 8.21
N ASN A 155 -3.63 -24.64 6.96
CA ASN A 155 -5.05 -24.82 6.62
C ASN A 155 -5.98 -23.82 7.35
N ILE A 156 -5.56 -22.56 7.48
CA ILE A 156 -6.35 -21.50 8.14
C ILE A 156 -7.47 -21.07 7.19
N GLN A 157 -8.69 -21.55 7.41
CA GLN A 157 -9.85 -21.23 6.55
C GLN A 157 -10.16 -19.73 6.49
N ASP A 158 -9.99 -19.02 7.60
CA ASP A 158 -10.23 -17.58 7.70
C ASP A 158 -9.25 -16.73 6.88
N ALA A 159 -8.14 -17.32 6.39
CA ALA A 159 -7.16 -16.62 5.57
C ALA A 159 -7.55 -16.54 4.09
N ASP A 160 -8.64 -17.17 3.67
CA ASP A 160 -9.10 -17.09 2.27
C ASP A 160 -9.41 -15.64 1.88
N GLY A 161 -8.93 -15.23 0.69
CA GLY A 161 -9.08 -13.86 0.19
C GLY A 161 -8.18 -12.79 0.84
N PHE A 162 -7.37 -13.13 1.85
CA PHE A 162 -6.38 -12.21 2.42
C PHE A 162 -5.13 -12.12 1.54
N GLN A 163 -4.59 -10.90 1.44
CA GLN A 163 -3.37 -10.58 0.72
C GLN A 163 -2.25 -10.12 1.65
N LEU A 164 -1.02 -10.61 1.40
CA LEU A 164 0.17 -10.25 2.18
C LEU A 164 0.57 -8.80 1.94
N VAL A 165 0.64 -8.02 3.03
CA VAL A 165 1.13 -6.64 3.05
C VAL A 165 2.56 -6.57 3.56
N TYR A 166 2.82 -7.16 4.73
CA TYR A 166 4.15 -7.13 5.36
C TYR A 166 4.63 -8.53 5.73
N ALA A 167 5.93 -8.78 5.53
CA ALA A 167 6.61 -9.95 6.08
C ALA A 167 7.88 -9.56 6.83
N LEU A 168 7.88 -9.79 8.15
CA LEU A 168 9.00 -9.51 9.04
C LEU A 168 9.46 -10.80 9.72
N ASP A 169 10.76 -11.09 9.62
CA ASP A 169 11.41 -12.03 10.51
C ASP A 169 11.94 -11.22 11.71
N ILE A 170 11.37 -11.47 12.90
CA ILE A 170 11.59 -10.63 14.08
C ILE A 170 12.99 -10.93 14.65
N PRO A 171 13.89 -9.94 14.74
CA PRO A 171 15.19 -10.13 15.36
C PRO A 171 15.04 -10.30 16.88
N THR A 172 16.03 -10.91 17.52
CA THR A 172 16.07 -11.02 18.98
C THR A 172 16.22 -9.64 19.65
N ASN A 173 17.01 -8.75 19.03
CA ASN A 173 17.41 -7.45 19.56
C ASN A 173 17.08 -6.30 18.59
N PRO A 174 15.81 -6.05 18.26
CA PRO A 174 15.41 -4.93 17.41
C PRO A 174 15.81 -3.58 18.02
N ASN A 175 16.18 -2.63 17.16
CA ASN A 175 16.44 -1.24 17.53
C ASN A 175 15.70 -0.31 16.57
N TYR A 176 14.36 -0.32 16.67
CA TYR A 176 13.51 0.45 15.76
C TYR A 176 13.41 1.94 16.08
N ARG A 177 14.10 2.39 17.13
CA ARG A 177 14.41 3.81 17.34
C ARG A 177 15.52 4.29 16.40
N ALA A 178 16.49 3.43 16.09
CA ALA A 178 17.62 3.76 15.22
C ALA A 178 17.36 3.47 13.74
N ALA A 179 16.50 2.51 13.41
CA ALA A 179 16.17 2.11 12.04
C ALA A 179 14.70 1.70 11.91
N LYS A 180 14.14 1.67 10.69
CA LYS A 180 12.82 1.06 10.48
C LYS A 180 12.89 -0.47 10.56
N PRO A 181 11.76 -1.18 10.81
CA PRO A 181 11.70 -2.62 10.62
C PRO A 181 12.12 -3.02 9.19
N ASP A 182 12.93 -4.05 9.09
CA ASP A 182 13.44 -4.57 7.81
C ASP A 182 12.49 -5.65 7.27
N TYR A 183 11.45 -5.20 6.57
CA TYR A 183 10.47 -6.11 5.97
C TYR A 183 11.05 -6.78 4.72
N SER A 184 11.00 -8.11 4.68
CA SER A 184 11.31 -8.90 3.48
C SER A 184 10.26 -8.74 2.37
N VAL A 185 9.03 -8.35 2.75
CA VAL A 185 7.94 -7.97 1.84
C VAL A 185 7.28 -6.73 2.41
N ASP A 186 7.12 -5.69 1.59
CA ASP A 186 6.37 -4.47 1.90
C ASP A 186 5.54 -4.07 0.67
N ASN A 187 4.29 -4.51 0.63
CA ASN A 187 3.32 -4.18 -0.42
C ASN A 187 2.39 -3.02 -0.02
N SER A 188 2.67 -2.34 1.10
CA SER A 188 1.74 -1.37 1.71
C SER A 188 1.32 -0.24 0.78
N GLN A 189 2.20 0.21 -0.11
CA GLN A 189 1.91 1.25 -1.10
C GLN A 189 1.02 0.76 -2.25
N SER A 190 0.94 -0.55 -2.48
CA SER A 190 0.12 -1.17 -3.53
C SER A 190 -1.27 -1.56 -3.06
N VAL A 191 -1.54 -1.48 -1.75
CA VAL A 191 -2.86 -1.75 -1.18
C VAL A 191 -3.76 -0.53 -1.40
N SER A 192 -4.84 -0.73 -2.16
CA SER A 192 -5.82 0.33 -2.45
C SER A 192 -6.85 0.51 -1.34
N SER A 193 -7.70 -0.51 -1.13
CA SER A 193 -8.77 -0.50 -0.14
C SER A 193 -8.95 -1.88 0.47
N PHE A 194 -9.36 -1.91 1.73
CA PHE A 194 -9.62 -3.13 2.50
C PHE A 194 -10.72 -2.87 3.54
N SER A 195 -11.34 -3.93 4.05
CA SER A 195 -12.26 -3.90 5.18
C SER A 195 -11.79 -4.79 6.34
N ARG A 196 -10.88 -5.73 6.07
CA ARG A 196 -10.32 -6.66 7.07
C ARG A 196 -8.80 -6.51 7.16
N ILE A 197 -8.27 -6.68 8.37
CA ILE A 197 -6.83 -6.77 8.65
C ILE A 197 -6.58 -8.08 9.38
N ALA A 198 -5.49 -8.77 9.07
CA ALA A 198 -5.06 -9.95 9.80
C ALA A 198 -3.56 -9.98 10.10
N TYR A 199 -3.21 -10.71 11.15
CA TYR A 199 -1.85 -10.96 11.60
C TYR A 199 -1.62 -12.45 11.74
N TYR A 200 -0.47 -12.92 11.27
CA TYR A 200 0.07 -14.23 11.60
C TYR A 200 1.37 -14.05 12.37
N LEU A 201 1.45 -14.62 13.58
CA LEU A 201 2.68 -14.70 14.37
C LEU A 201 3.05 -16.17 14.56
N GLU A 202 4.28 -16.52 14.21
CA GLU A 202 4.88 -17.84 14.44
C GLU A 202 6.09 -17.71 15.37
N LEU A 203 6.06 -18.49 16.45
CA LEU A 203 7.10 -18.63 17.47
C LEU A 203 7.43 -20.13 17.61
N ASP A 204 8.41 -20.59 16.83
CA ASP A 204 8.74 -22.01 16.66
C ASP A 204 7.51 -22.89 16.34
N ASN A 205 7.10 -23.76 17.26
CA ASN A 205 5.97 -24.67 17.08
C ASN A 205 4.62 -24.01 17.38
N TYR A 206 4.61 -22.80 17.94
CA TYR A 206 3.40 -22.06 18.25
C TYR A 206 3.10 -21.05 17.16
N TRP A 207 1.85 -20.98 16.74
CA TRP A 207 1.42 -19.99 15.77
C TRP A 207 0.02 -19.49 16.07
N ILE A 208 -0.26 -18.28 15.63
CA ILE A 208 -1.57 -17.66 15.74
C ILE A 208 -1.87 -16.82 14.51
N TRP A 209 -3.06 -17.01 13.98
CA TRP A 209 -3.71 -16.13 13.03
C TRP A 209 -4.80 -15.36 13.77
N VAL A 210 -4.84 -14.04 13.61
CA VAL A 210 -5.93 -13.20 14.10
C VAL A 210 -6.38 -12.23 13.02
N SER A 211 -7.67 -12.22 12.69
CA SER A 211 -8.28 -11.27 11.75
C SER A 211 -9.37 -10.45 12.43
N MET A 212 -9.59 -9.21 11.97
CA MET A 212 -10.56 -8.28 12.55
C MET A 212 -11.01 -7.25 11.51
N ASP A 213 -12.04 -6.47 11.84
CA ASP A 213 -12.41 -5.31 11.04
C ASP A 213 -11.27 -4.29 11.04
N LYS A 214 -11.15 -3.55 9.94
CA LYS A 214 -10.10 -2.54 9.84
C LYS A 214 -10.21 -1.50 10.95
N PHE A 215 -9.04 -1.11 11.47
CA PHE A 215 -8.90 -0.03 12.44
C PHE A 215 -8.17 1.20 11.85
N THR A 216 -7.78 1.12 10.57
CA THR A 216 -7.22 2.24 9.78
C THR A 216 -7.59 2.05 8.31
N ASN A 217 -7.54 3.13 7.52
CA ASN A 217 -7.66 3.09 6.06
C ASN A 217 -6.30 3.08 5.35
N ASP A 218 -5.20 3.25 6.08
CA ASP A 218 -3.85 3.33 5.51
C ASP A 218 -3.10 2.03 5.80
N ALA A 219 -2.87 1.22 4.75
CA ALA A 219 -2.13 -0.03 4.86
C ALA A 219 -0.66 0.16 5.27
N ARG A 220 -0.15 1.40 5.31
CA ARG A 220 1.18 1.68 5.84
C ARG A 220 1.22 1.72 7.37
N GLN A 221 0.05 1.77 8.03
CA GLN A 221 -0.10 1.88 9.48
C GLN A 221 -0.42 0.55 10.18
N ILE A 222 -0.40 -0.58 9.47
CA ILE A 222 -0.76 -1.90 10.02
C ILE A 222 0.46 -2.78 10.33
N GLY A 223 1.67 -2.35 9.97
CA GLY A 223 2.91 -3.02 10.37
C GLY A 223 3.34 -2.66 11.80
N VAL A 224 4.52 -3.15 12.20
CA VAL A 224 5.20 -2.75 13.45
C VAL A 224 5.37 -1.23 13.49
N PRO A 225 4.78 -0.54 14.48
CA PRO A 225 4.95 0.90 14.64
C PRO A 225 6.42 1.25 14.86
N CYS A 226 6.87 2.37 14.28
CA CYS A 226 8.23 2.84 14.50
C CYS A 226 8.27 4.37 14.57
N LEU A 227 9.35 4.92 15.13
CA LEU A 227 9.55 6.37 15.28
C LEU A 227 9.99 7.06 13.98
N SER A 228 10.51 6.31 13.01
CA SER A 228 10.91 6.84 11.71
C SER A 228 9.68 7.23 10.89
N LEU A 229 9.72 8.40 10.25
CA LEU A 229 8.72 8.81 9.25
C LEU A 229 8.75 7.97 7.97
N GLN A 230 9.69 7.03 7.85
CA GLN A 230 9.66 6.00 6.82
C GLN A 230 8.67 4.86 7.14
N CYS A 231 8.12 4.83 8.37
CA CYS A 231 7.02 3.96 8.78
C CYS A 231 5.69 4.73 8.78
N GLY A 232 4.58 4.00 8.80
CA GLY A 232 3.26 4.63 8.92
C GLY A 232 2.90 5.46 7.70
N ASN A 233 2.09 6.50 7.92
CA ASN A 233 1.55 7.33 6.85
C ASN A 233 2.58 8.27 6.18
N GLY A 234 3.84 8.29 6.65
CA GLY A 234 4.88 9.20 6.17
C GLY A 234 4.93 10.56 6.86
N PHE A 235 3.98 10.86 7.74
CA PHE A 235 3.80 12.17 8.37
C PHE A 235 3.93 12.14 9.89
N SER A 236 3.50 11.03 10.52
CA SER A 236 3.51 10.87 11.97
C SER A 236 3.77 9.42 12.37
N PRO A 237 4.42 9.16 13.52
CA PRO A 237 4.49 7.81 14.08
C PRO A 237 3.08 7.20 14.25
N THR A 238 2.96 5.90 14.02
CA THR A 238 1.68 5.19 14.12
C THR A 238 1.29 5.04 15.59
N LEU A 239 0.15 5.62 16.00
CA LEU A 239 -0.44 5.43 17.32
C LEU A 239 -1.90 5.01 17.11
N ILE A 240 -2.18 3.75 17.42
CA ILE A 240 -3.50 3.15 17.28
C ILE A 240 -3.83 2.46 18.59
N GLN A 241 -4.83 3.00 19.28
CA GLN A 241 -5.46 2.38 20.43
C GLN A 241 -6.98 2.47 20.25
N GLN A 242 -7.63 1.34 19.99
CA GLN A 242 -9.08 1.31 19.81
C GLN A 242 -9.65 -0.10 19.92
N VAL A 243 -10.95 -0.18 20.20
CA VAL A 243 -11.73 -1.42 20.13
C VAL A 243 -11.93 -1.82 18.66
N VAL A 244 -11.81 -3.11 18.38
CA VAL A 244 -12.07 -3.74 17.09
C VAL A 244 -13.18 -4.79 17.22
N ALA A 245 -13.89 -5.01 16.12
CA ALA A 245 -14.98 -5.98 16.04
C ALA A 245 -14.61 -7.16 15.13
N ASN A 246 -15.42 -8.21 15.22
CA ASN A 246 -15.35 -9.38 14.36
C ASN A 246 -13.95 -10.04 14.39
N VAL A 247 -13.40 -10.18 15.59
CA VAL A 247 -12.09 -10.82 15.82
C VAL A 247 -12.25 -12.33 15.67
N ASN A 248 -11.54 -12.91 14.70
CA ASN A 248 -11.42 -14.34 14.46
C ASN A 248 -10.00 -14.78 14.77
N VAL A 249 -9.85 -15.92 15.44
CA VAL A 249 -8.54 -16.48 15.80
C VAL A 249 -8.49 -17.96 15.45
N ALA A 250 -7.42 -18.34 14.75
CA ALA A 250 -7.01 -19.72 14.56
C ALA A 250 -5.60 -19.88 15.13
N SER A 251 -5.33 -20.93 15.90
CA SER A 251 -4.04 -21.07 16.57
C SER A 251 -3.69 -22.54 16.82
N SER A 252 -2.39 -22.81 16.97
CA SER A 252 -1.87 -24.04 17.55
C SER A 252 -2.28 -24.26 19.03
N ILE A 253 -2.85 -23.24 19.69
CA ILE A 253 -3.33 -23.31 21.07
C ILE A 253 -4.85 -23.40 21.06
N ASP A 254 -5.40 -24.57 21.40
CA ASP A 254 -6.83 -24.89 21.28
C ASP A 254 -7.76 -23.82 21.87
N MET A 255 -7.45 -23.31 23.06
CA MET A 255 -8.29 -22.33 23.77
C MET A 255 -8.42 -20.97 23.06
N LEU A 256 -7.55 -20.70 22.08
CA LEU A 256 -7.57 -19.47 21.28
C LEU A 256 -8.38 -19.61 19.98
N ASN A 257 -8.89 -20.80 19.64
CA ASN A 257 -9.68 -20.96 18.42
C ASN A 257 -11.13 -20.48 18.62
N PHE A 258 -11.48 -19.33 18.04
CA PHE A 258 -12.81 -18.74 18.13
C PHE A 258 -13.07 -17.73 16.99
N SER A 259 -14.32 -17.29 16.84
CA SER A 259 -14.71 -16.27 15.85
C SER A 259 -15.72 -15.26 16.42
N GLY A 260 -15.80 -14.10 15.78
CA GLY A 260 -16.84 -13.10 16.01
C GLY A 260 -16.76 -12.36 17.35
N ARG A 261 -15.55 -12.18 17.91
CA ARG A 261 -15.37 -11.54 19.22
C ARG A 261 -15.06 -10.05 19.14
N ALA A 262 -15.30 -9.34 20.23
CA ALA A 262 -14.74 -8.02 20.46
C ALA A 262 -13.29 -8.14 20.93
N GLY A 263 -12.47 -7.17 20.54
CA GLY A 263 -11.10 -7.05 20.99
C GLY A 263 -10.61 -5.61 20.90
N ASN A 264 -9.33 -5.42 21.10
CA ASN A 264 -8.68 -4.13 20.90
C ASN A 264 -7.26 -4.32 20.40
N VAL A 265 -6.72 -3.25 19.81
CA VAL A 265 -5.34 -3.16 19.35
C VAL A 265 -4.63 -2.05 20.11
N GLU A 266 -3.35 -2.28 20.39
CA GLU A 266 -2.47 -1.40 21.16
C GLU A 266 -1.12 -1.27 20.46
N PHE A 267 -1.09 -0.39 19.46
CA PHE A 267 0.03 -0.22 18.54
C PHE A 267 0.62 1.19 18.67
N TRP A 268 1.84 1.28 19.18
CA TRP A 268 2.56 2.54 19.26
C TRP A 268 4.07 2.32 19.37
N PRO A 269 4.91 3.25 18.89
CA PRO A 269 6.35 3.19 19.09
C PRO A 269 6.79 3.85 20.41
N TYR A 270 5.86 4.10 21.31
CA TYR A 270 6.09 4.82 22.57
C TYR A 270 6.24 3.86 23.76
N ASN A 271 6.66 4.41 24.90
CA ASN A 271 6.53 3.78 26.20
C ASN A 271 5.05 3.74 26.58
N TYR A 272 4.70 2.93 27.56
CA TYR A 272 3.35 2.83 28.07
C TYR A 272 3.36 2.42 29.53
N SER A 273 2.21 2.60 30.17
CA SER A 273 1.95 2.33 31.57
C SER A 273 0.66 1.52 31.75
N PRO A 274 0.45 0.82 32.88
CA PRO A 274 -0.69 -0.09 33.08
C PRO A 274 -2.09 0.53 33.19
N GLY A 275 -2.23 1.84 32.93
CA GLY A 275 -3.50 2.52 33.11
C GLY A 275 -4.50 2.11 32.03
N ASN A 276 -5.76 1.89 32.40
CA ASN A 276 -6.84 1.55 31.45
C ASN A 276 -7.32 2.80 30.66
N ALA A 277 -6.55 3.24 29.66
CA ALA A 277 -6.68 4.57 29.02
C ALA A 277 -8.04 4.81 28.36
N ILE A 278 -8.56 3.80 27.66
CA ILE A 278 -9.81 3.89 26.90
C ILE A 278 -10.98 3.16 27.57
N GLY A 279 -10.81 2.73 28.82
CA GLY A 279 -11.88 2.14 29.63
C GLY A 279 -12.36 0.77 29.16
N ILE A 280 -11.45 -0.10 28.70
CA ILE A 280 -11.79 -1.47 28.30
C ILE A 280 -12.34 -2.24 29.51
N PRO A 281 -13.57 -2.80 29.43
CA PRO A 281 -14.14 -3.56 30.54
C PRO A 281 -13.28 -4.78 30.92
N GLY A 282 -12.89 -4.87 32.19
CA GLY A 282 -12.08 -5.97 32.72
C GLY A 282 -10.57 -5.72 32.73
N ALA A 283 -10.08 -4.72 31.99
CA ALA A 283 -8.67 -4.36 32.01
C ALA A 283 -8.27 -3.73 33.35
N SER A 284 -7.07 -4.07 33.81
CA SER A 284 -6.46 -3.56 35.03
C SER A 284 -6.01 -2.11 34.86
N GLY A 285 -5.94 -1.36 35.96
CA GLY A 285 -5.27 -0.06 36.02
C GLY A 285 -3.88 -0.12 36.64
N GLY A 286 -3.38 -1.32 36.96
CA GLY A 286 -2.14 -1.54 37.71
C GLY A 286 -1.35 -2.77 37.25
N THR A 287 -1.73 -3.37 36.12
CA THR A 287 -1.07 -4.53 35.51
C THR A 287 -1.05 -4.30 34.01
N PHE A 288 0.10 -4.53 33.36
CA PHE A 288 0.19 -4.36 31.91
C PHE A 288 -0.65 -5.44 31.23
N ASP A 289 -1.75 -5.05 30.60
CA ASP A 289 -2.72 -5.96 30.02
C ASP A 289 -3.34 -5.42 28.72
N TYR A 290 -4.65 -5.49 28.55
CA TYR A 290 -5.37 -5.18 27.33
C TYR A 290 -6.08 -3.81 27.38
N GLY A 291 -5.64 -2.93 28.28
CA GLY A 291 -6.13 -1.55 28.36
C GLY A 291 -5.06 -0.48 28.53
N ASP A 292 -3.78 -0.82 28.38
CA ASP A 292 -2.64 0.00 28.78
C ASP A 292 -2.62 1.43 28.21
N THR A 293 -1.96 2.36 28.90
CA THR A 293 -1.88 3.76 28.50
C THR A 293 -0.60 4.04 27.73
N CYS A 294 -0.73 4.52 26.49
CA CYS A 294 0.41 5.02 25.71
C CYS A 294 0.99 6.31 26.31
N ASP A 295 2.26 6.30 26.71
CA ASP A 295 3.00 7.43 27.30
C ASP A 295 3.79 8.23 26.22
N SER A 296 3.08 8.70 25.20
CA SER A 296 3.67 9.53 24.13
C SER A 296 4.21 10.87 24.67
N PRO A 297 5.32 11.42 24.13
CA PRO A 297 6.07 10.95 22.96
C PRO A 297 7.35 10.16 23.28
N ASN A 298 7.50 9.63 24.50
CA ASN A 298 8.72 8.91 24.89
C ASN A 298 8.77 7.55 24.18
N GLY A 299 9.78 7.26 23.35
CA GLY A 299 9.81 6.06 22.50
C GLY A 299 11.02 5.14 22.68
N SER A 300 11.30 4.72 23.92
CA SER A 300 12.36 3.74 24.20
C SER A 300 11.88 2.29 24.18
N PHE A 301 10.57 2.03 24.26
CA PHE A 301 10.03 0.68 24.42
C PHE A 301 9.29 0.17 23.17
N GLY A 302 8.10 0.71 22.87
CA GLY A 302 7.27 0.28 21.74
C GLY A 302 6.38 -0.92 22.06
N SER A 303 5.16 -0.92 21.51
CA SER A 303 4.13 -1.95 21.66
C SER A 303 3.45 -2.26 20.34
N MET A 304 3.19 -3.55 20.10
CA MET A 304 2.31 -4.05 19.06
C MET A 304 1.55 -5.26 19.61
N GLN A 305 0.34 -5.01 20.11
CA GLN A 305 -0.45 -6.03 20.80
C GLN A 305 -1.89 -6.09 20.28
N VAL A 306 -2.42 -7.30 20.22
CA VAL A 306 -3.83 -7.56 19.89
C VAL A 306 -4.44 -8.36 21.03
N HIS A 307 -5.63 -7.97 21.46
CA HIS A 307 -6.32 -8.55 22.61
C HIS A 307 -7.77 -8.88 22.31
N VAL A 308 -8.36 -9.77 23.10
CA VAL A 308 -9.80 -10.08 23.09
C VAL A 308 -10.41 -9.95 24.47
N HIS A 309 -11.61 -9.40 24.56
CA HIS A 309 -12.28 -9.14 25.84
C HIS A 309 -13.81 -9.26 25.75
N GLY A 310 -14.51 -9.08 26.87
CA GLY A 310 -15.96 -8.89 26.92
C GLY A 310 -16.83 -10.09 26.48
N GLY A 311 -16.31 -11.31 26.46
CA GLY A 311 -17.05 -12.52 26.05
C GLY A 311 -16.83 -13.72 26.98
N THR A 312 -17.56 -14.81 26.73
CA THR A 312 -17.32 -16.10 27.40
C THR A 312 -16.11 -16.80 26.79
N GLY A 313 -15.22 -17.35 27.62
CA GLY A 313 -14.02 -18.05 27.17
C GLY A 313 -12.74 -17.27 27.47
N TYR A 314 -11.76 -17.34 26.56
CA TYR A 314 -10.45 -16.72 26.75
C TYR A 314 -10.53 -15.18 26.77
N THR A 315 -9.96 -14.48 27.75
CA THR A 315 -9.87 -13.01 27.74
C THR A 315 -8.42 -12.61 28.01
N GLY A 316 -7.92 -11.65 27.23
CA GLY A 316 -6.57 -11.13 27.33
C GLY A 316 -5.85 -11.11 25.99
N THR A 317 -4.53 -11.18 26.05
CA THR A 317 -3.62 -11.02 24.93
C THR A 317 -3.75 -12.16 23.93
N VAL A 318 -3.90 -11.84 22.65
CA VAL A 318 -3.87 -12.80 21.54
C VAL A 318 -2.41 -13.00 21.13
N PHE A 319 -1.73 -11.90 20.80
CA PHE A 319 -0.28 -11.87 20.65
C PHE A 319 0.29 -10.53 21.14
N ALA A 320 1.58 -10.55 21.47
CA ALA A 320 2.35 -9.37 21.82
C ALA A 320 3.72 -9.37 21.13
N PHE A 321 4.11 -8.21 20.62
CA PHE A 321 5.48 -7.87 20.24
C PHE A 321 5.83 -6.50 20.81
N ASN A 322 6.60 -6.49 21.90
CA ASN A 322 6.96 -5.26 22.62
C ASN A 322 8.48 -5.10 22.71
N ARG A 323 8.89 -3.94 23.24
CA ARG A 323 10.30 -3.60 23.48
C ARG A 323 11.15 -3.71 22.23
N PHE A 324 10.68 -3.08 21.16
CA PHE A 324 11.34 -3.15 19.85
C PHE A 324 12.25 -1.95 19.54
N ASN A 325 12.43 -1.02 20.47
CA ASN A 325 13.09 0.26 20.22
C ASN A 325 14.52 0.40 20.76
N ASP A 326 14.92 -0.33 21.81
CA ASP A 326 16.14 -0.04 22.58
C ASP A 326 17.35 -0.94 22.23
N GLY A 327 17.21 -1.91 21.33
CA GLY A 327 18.25 -2.90 21.04
C GLY A 327 18.40 -3.98 22.11
N ALA A 328 17.56 -3.96 23.16
CA ALA A 328 17.50 -5.05 24.12
C ALA A 328 16.69 -6.22 23.54
N VAL A 329 16.60 -7.31 24.31
CA VAL A 329 15.83 -8.48 23.90
C VAL A 329 14.35 -8.11 23.87
N ALA A 330 13.70 -8.32 22.73
CA ALA A 330 12.28 -8.04 22.57
C ALA A 330 11.39 -8.96 23.42
N ASP A 331 10.18 -8.49 23.68
CA ASP A 331 9.13 -9.23 24.37
C ASP A 331 8.20 -9.85 23.32
N LEU A 332 8.05 -11.17 23.33
CA LEU A 332 7.24 -11.91 22.36
C LEU A 332 6.37 -12.98 23.03
N GLY A 333 5.11 -13.04 22.63
CA GLY A 333 4.18 -14.00 23.20
C GLY A 333 2.91 -14.22 22.42
N ILE A 334 2.32 -15.40 22.64
CA ILE A 334 0.98 -15.79 22.21
C ILE A 334 0.22 -16.17 23.48
N SER A 335 -1.04 -15.74 23.61
CA SER A 335 -1.84 -15.81 24.85
C SER A 335 -1.29 -14.91 25.98
N ASN A 336 -1.87 -14.98 27.19
CA ASN A 336 -1.37 -14.26 28.36
C ASN A 336 -0.07 -14.91 28.87
N ASN A 337 0.90 -14.09 29.27
CA ASN A 337 2.12 -14.57 29.90
C ASN A 337 1.80 -15.26 31.24
N PRO A 338 2.16 -16.54 31.44
CA PRO A 338 1.90 -17.24 32.70
C PRO A 338 2.81 -16.82 33.86
N ASN A 339 3.93 -16.13 33.58
CA ASN A 339 4.99 -15.86 34.56
C ASN A 339 5.32 -14.36 34.71
N GLY A 340 4.41 -13.45 34.34
CA GLY A 340 4.68 -12.03 34.38
C GLY A 340 3.47 -11.18 34.03
N GLN A 341 3.72 -10.05 33.36
CA GLN A 341 2.65 -9.19 32.85
C GLN A 341 1.85 -9.92 31.76
N PRO A 342 0.51 -9.98 31.85
CA PRO A 342 -0.35 -10.65 30.87
C PRO A 342 -0.01 -10.38 29.41
N ASP A 343 0.29 -9.13 29.06
CA ASP A 343 0.64 -8.67 27.71
C ASP A 343 2.10 -8.90 27.28
N TRP A 344 2.83 -9.70 28.05
CA TRP A 344 4.27 -10.00 27.88
C TRP A 344 5.21 -8.82 28.08
N SER A 345 4.74 -7.66 28.52
CA SER A 345 5.60 -6.55 28.90
C SER A 345 6.71 -6.99 29.86
N LEU A 346 7.95 -6.61 29.53
CA LEU A 346 9.16 -6.84 30.32
C LEU A 346 9.60 -8.32 30.39
N SER A 347 9.14 -9.17 29.47
CA SER A 347 9.42 -10.61 29.50
C SER A 347 10.77 -11.03 28.90
N SER A 348 11.31 -10.25 27.95
CA SER A 348 12.57 -10.52 27.23
C SER A 348 12.63 -11.93 26.62
N THR A 349 11.51 -12.40 26.09
CA THR A 349 11.33 -13.78 25.60
C THR A 349 11.76 -13.99 24.16
N ALA A 350 12.20 -12.96 23.42
CA ALA A 350 12.65 -13.20 22.05
C ALA A 350 13.81 -14.21 21.97
N THR A 351 14.64 -14.36 23.00
CA THR A 351 15.74 -15.34 23.05
C THR A 351 15.30 -16.79 23.17
N ILE A 352 14.07 -17.08 23.61
CA ILE A 352 13.59 -18.47 23.78
C ILE A 352 13.10 -19.10 22.48
N TRP A 353 12.86 -18.30 21.46
CA TRP A 353 12.35 -18.74 20.16
C TRP A 353 13.48 -18.83 19.14
N ASN A 354 13.53 -19.84 18.28
CA ASN A 354 14.48 -19.87 17.16
C ASN A 354 13.90 -19.15 15.94
N ASN A 355 12.62 -19.43 15.64
CA ASN A 355 11.83 -18.80 14.61
C ASN A 355 10.87 -17.78 15.23
N ARG A 356 10.88 -16.56 14.69
CA ARG A 356 9.96 -15.48 15.07
C ARG A 356 9.52 -14.78 13.80
N LYS A 357 8.30 -15.01 13.34
CA LYS A 357 7.82 -14.45 12.06
C LYS A 357 6.51 -13.74 12.27
N LEU A 358 6.45 -12.49 11.84
CA LEU A 358 5.23 -11.72 11.75
C LEU A 358 4.87 -11.55 10.26
N ARG A 359 3.62 -11.84 9.92
CA ARG A 359 3.04 -11.53 8.62
C ARG A 359 1.77 -10.73 8.83
N VAL A 360 1.54 -9.75 7.96
CA VAL A 360 0.38 -8.85 8.03
C VAL A 360 -0.36 -8.91 6.72
N TYR A 361 -1.68 -9.03 6.79
CA TYR A 361 -2.54 -9.20 5.63
C TYR A 361 -3.74 -8.25 5.66
N VAL A 362 -4.33 -8.03 4.51
CA VAL A 362 -5.62 -7.34 4.37
C VAL A 362 -6.56 -8.09 3.43
N ALA A 363 -7.87 -7.90 3.57
CA ALA A 363 -8.86 -8.40 2.60
C ALA A 363 -9.94 -7.33 2.33
N PRO A 364 -10.65 -7.40 1.18
CA PRO A 364 -11.71 -6.47 0.81
C PRO A 364 -12.75 -6.23 1.90
#